data_AF-A0AAE1P6B0-F1
#
_entry.id   AF-A0AAE1P6B0-F1
#
_cell.length_a   1.000
_cell.length_b   1.000
_cell.length_c   1.000
_cell.angle_alpha   90.00
_cell.angle_beta   90.00
_cell.angle_gamma   90.00
#
_symmetry.space_group_name_H-M   'P 1'
#
loop_
_entity.id
_entity.type
_entity.pdbx_description
1 polymer ?
#
loop_
_entity_poly.entity_id
_entity_poly.type
_entity_poly.pdbx_seq_one_letter_code
_entity_poly.pdbx_strand_id
1 'polypeptide(L)'
;MYDLTHFVDIHPGGKDWIRSTRGTDITELFECYHITDKPYALLQRYHVKDVTTPRNSPYTFHTDGFYNTFKRKIQPILKEIGRGPTNTILLLQDGFVMTYVLLTLAATLTHSYTLAVLAGLLLCLTMIGAHNFFHQRDNFRMYYFDLSLLSSYDWRITHGISHHVYPNTIYDHEIALLEPFFRFLPSPYKSLVLRYGSWVYEQPLFLVVLMLEGLKRLLGLLLGWGKLRPENFLPFLQFLLMAILTPSILVALKYVTFIIITLYY
;
A
#
# COMPACT_ATOMS: atom_id res chain seq x y z
N MET A 1 12.05 7.05 24.91
CA MET A 1 11.05 7.99 24.37
C MET A 1 11.79 9.09 23.63
N TYR A 2 11.35 9.40 22.42
CA TYR A 2 12.03 10.34 21.52
C TYR A 2 11.06 11.42 21.04
N ASP A 3 11.51 12.67 20.96
CA ASP A 3 10.75 13.77 20.37
C ASP A 3 11.20 14.00 18.94
N LEU A 4 10.41 13.50 17.99
CA LEU A 4 10.66 13.63 16.55
C LEU A 4 9.95 14.83 15.92
N THR A 5 9.41 15.78 16.71
CA THR A 5 8.61 16.92 16.22
C THR A 5 9.36 17.74 15.16
N HIS A 6 10.66 17.97 15.35
CA HIS A 6 11.49 18.71 14.37
C HIS A 6 12.12 17.81 13.30
N PHE A 7 12.02 16.49 13.44
CA PHE A 7 12.57 15.53 12.49
C PHE A 7 11.54 15.05 11.46
N VAL A 8 10.26 15.02 11.83
CA VAL A 8 9.18 14.42 11.04
C VAL A 8 9.11 14.93 9.60
N ASP A 9 9.33 16.23 9.39
CA ASP A 9 9.23 16.85 8.07
C ASP A 9 10.49 16.65 7.20
N ILE A 10 11.60 16.25 7.80
CA ILE A 10 12.87 15.94 7.11
C ILE A 10 13.19 14.44 7.08
N HIS A 11 12.30 13.60 7.63
CA HIS A 11 12.50 12.16 7.67
C HIS A 11 12.68 11.59 6.26
N PRO A 12 13.80 10.89 5.96
CA PRO A 12 14.08 10.42 4.61
C PRO A 12 13.03 9.47 4.02
N GLY A 13 12.33 8.70 4.86
CA GLY A 13 11.25 7.81 4.44
C GLY A 13 9.89 8.47 4.26
N GLY A 14 9.76 9.76 4.55
CA GLY A 14 8.49 10.49 4.50
C GLY A 14 7.85 10.70 5.87
N LYS A 15 7.09 11.79 6.00
CA LYS A 15 6.52 12.26 7.26
C LYS A 15 5.38 11.39 7.79
N ASP A 16 4.66 10.73 6.88
CA ASP A 16 3.44 10.00 7.23
C ASP A 16 3.73 8.82 8.17
N TRP A 17 4.85 8.11 8.02
CA TRP A 17 5.25 7.01 8.91
C TRP A 17 5.35 7.42 10.38
N ILE A 18 5.94 8.58 10.67
CA ILE A 18 6.09 9.08 12.05
C ILE A 18 4.77 9.66 12.56
N ARG A 19 3.99 10.33 11.67
CA ARG A 19 2.71 10.94 12.06
C ARG A 19 1.66 9.89 12.39
N SER A 20 1.57 8.80 11.63
CA SER A 20 0.59 7.73 11.86
C SER A 20 0.93 6.85 13.07
N THR A 21 2.19 6.85 13.51
CA THR A 21 2.67 6.06 14.66
C THR A 21 3.01 6.91 15.89
N ARG A 22 2.61 8.18 15.88
CA ARG A 22 2.92 9.10 16.98
C ARG A 22 2.34 8.57 18.29
N GLY A 23 3.21 8.45 19.30
CA GLY A 23 2.80 8.03 20.64
C GLY A 23 2.71 6.52 20.84
N THR A 24 3.08 5.71 19.84
CA THR A 24 3.18 4.26 19.97
C THR A 24 4.63 3.80 20.12
N ASP A 25 4.83 2.57 20.60
CA ASP A 25 6.11 1.88 20.44
C ASP A 25 6.24 1.44 18.97
N ILE A 26 7.34 1.81 18.33
CA ILE A 26 7.64 1.48 16.94
C ILE A 26 8.96 0.73 16.81
N THR A 27 9.37 -0.01 17.84
CA THR A 27 10.67 -0.69 17.86
C THR A 27 10.82 -1.65 16.67
N GLU A 28 9.83 -2.49 16.39
CA GLU A 28 9.87 -3.44 15.27
C GLU A 28 9.93 -2.72 13.92
N LEU A 29 9.12 -1.67 13.74
CA LEU A 29 9.16 -0.81 12.56
C LEU A 29 10.55 -0.20 12.36
N PHE A 30 11.11 0.38 13.42
CA PHE A 30 12.43 0.99 13.37
C PHE A 30 13.49 -0.05 12.99
N GLU A 31 13.46 -1.21 13.63
CA GLU A 31 14.40 -2.31 13.39
C GLU A 31 14.32 -2.88 11.96
N CYS A 32 13.10 -3.02 11.43
CA CYS A 32 12.80 -3.54 10.10
C CYS A 32 13.27 -2.66 8.95
N TYR A 33 13.12 -1.35 9.08
CA TYR A 33 13.43 -0.43 7.97
C TYR A 33 14.83 0.18 8.05
N HIS A 34 15.54 0.05 9.18
CA HIS A 34 16.87 0.64 9.38
C HIS A 34 17.95 -0.42 9.50
N ILE A 35 18.58 -0.75 8.37
CA ILE A 35 19.56 -1.85 8.30
C ILE A 35 20.93 -1.45 8.89
N THR A 36 21.31 -0.17 8.81
CA THR A 36 22.62 0.36 9.25
C THR A 36 22.58 1.00 10.64
N ASP A 37 23.73 1.31 11.23
CA ASP A 37 23.82 1.95 12.55
C ASP A 37 23.51 3.47 12.55
N LYS A 38 23.51 4.12 11.38
CA LYS A 38 23.30 5.58 11.27
C LYS A 38 22.01 6.08 11.94
N PRO A 39 20.85 5.41 11.76
CA PRO A 39 19.60 5.83 12.38
C PRO A 39 19.64 5.75 13.91
N TYR A 40 20.36 4.79 14.51
CA TYR A 40 20.54 4.74 15.97
C TYR A 40 21.30 5.96 16.48
N ALA A 41 22.42 6.29 15.84
CA ALA A 41 23.22 7.46 16.21
C ALA A 41 22.45 8.77 16.04
N LEU A 42 21.61 8.87 15.00
CA LEU A 42 20.72 10.00 14.78
C LEU A 42 19.64 10.09 15.86
N LEU A 43 19.01 8.96 16.20
CA LEU A 43 17.88 8.88 17.13
C LEU A 43 18.26 9.38 18.53
N GLN A 44 19.50 9.18 18.97
CA GLN A 44 20.00 9.68 20.27
C GLN A 44 19.85 11.20 20.43
N ARG A 45 19.91 11.97 19.34
CA ARG A 45 19.74 13.44 19.39
C ARG A 45 18.34 13.89 19.78
N TYR A 46 17.37 12.99 19.66
CA TYR A 46 15.96 13.23 19.94
C TYR A 46 15.52 12.55 21.24
N HIS A 47 16.45 11.97 22.02
CA HIS A 47 16.12 11.29 23.27
C HIS A 47 15.56 12.28 24.29
N VAL A 48 14.46 11.89 24.93
CA VAL A 48 13.82 12.68 26.00
C VAL A 48 13.96 11.98 27.34
N LYS A 49 13.61 10.69 27.39
CA LYS A 49 13.68 9.87 28.60
C LYS A 49 13.51 8.40 28.26
N ASP A 50 13.93 7.54 29.17
CA ASP A 50 13.66 6.11 29.08
C ASP A 50 12.21 5.77 29.45
N VAL A 51 11.73 4.64 28.95
CA VAL A 51 10.38 4.13 29.22
C VAL A 51 10.53 2.87 30.07
N THR A 52 9.79 2.77 31.16
CA THR A 52 9.81 1.63 32.09
C THR A 52 8.74 0.60 31.78
N THR A 53 7.75 0.95 30.96
CA THR A 53 6.73 0.03 30.47
C THR A 53 7.37 -1.04 29.60
N PRO A 54 7.15 -2.34 29.88
CA PRO A 54 7.72 -3.41 29.07
C PRO A 54 7.13 -3.42 27.67
N ARG A 55 7.93 -3.84 26.68
CA ARG A 55 7.48 -4.04 25.30
C ARG A 55 6.51 -5.21 25.23
N ASN A 56 5.39 -5.03 24.53
CA ASN A 56 4.45 -6.10 24.21
C ASN A 56 4.82 -6.74 22.86
N SER A 57 5.96 -7.41 22.83
CA SER A 57 6.46 -8.03 21.60
C SER A 57 7.36 -9.22 21.91
N PRO A 58 7.26 -10.32 21.13
CA PRO A 58 8.16 -11.45 21.28
C PRO A 58 9.58 -11.17 20.73
N TYR A 59 9.77 -10.08 19.97
CA TYR A 59 11.04 -9.77 19.30
C TYR A 59 11.99 -8.99 20.20
N THR A 60 13.09 -9.62 20.59
CA THR A 60 14.04 -9.02 21.54
C THR A 60 15.06 -8.08 20.92
N PHE A 61 15.41 -8.29 19.65
CA PHE A 61 16.48 -7.57 18.94
C PHE A 61 17.81 -7.55 19.70
N HIS A 62 18.17 -8.64 20.39
CA HIS A 62 19.50 -8.76 21.00
C HIS A 62 20.60 -8.57 19.96
N THR A 63 21.72 -7.98 20.37
CA THR A 63 22.83 -7.65 19.48
C THR A 63 23.45 -8.91 18.85
N ASP A 64 23.54 -10.01 19.60
CA ASP A 64 23.98 -11.33 19.17
C ASP A 64 22.85 -12.25 18.67
N GLY A 65 21.59 -11.81 18.78
CA GLY A 65 20.42 -12.55 18.32
C GLY A 65 20.35 -12.68 16.79
N PHE A 66 19.38 -13.49 16.32
CA PHE A 66 19.19 -13.78 14.89
C PHE A 66 19.05 -12.51 14.04
N TYR A 67 18.16 -11.60 14.42
CA TYR A 67 17.80 -10.44 13.60
C TYR A 67 19.00 -9.50 13.33
N ASN A 68 19.73 -9.13 14.39
CA ASN A 68 20.90 -8.26 14.25
C ASN A 68 22.10 -8.98 13.64
N THR A 69 22.24 -10.29 13.86
CA THR A 69 23.21 -11.11 13.13
C THR A 69 22.91 -11.12 11.63
N PHE A 70 21.64 -11.29 11.25
CA PHE A 70 21.21 -11.23 9.85
C PHE A 70 21.48 -9.85 9.24
N LYS A 71 21.06 -8.75 9.91
CA LYS A 71 21.36 -7.37 9.49
C LYS A 71 22.84 -7.16 9.21
N ARG A 72 23.73 -7.57 10.12
CA ARG A 72 25.19 -7.45 9.90
C ARG A 72 25.68 -8.22 8.68
N LYS A 73 25.17 -9.44 8.44
CA LYS A 73 25.56 -10.27 7.29
C LYS A 73 25.07 -9.71 5.96
N ILE A 74 23.88 -9.11 5.91
CA ILE A 74 23.33 -8.56 4.66
C ILE A 74 23.87 -7.16 4.31
N GLN A 75 24.32 -6.38 5.28
CA GLN A 75 24.85 -5.03 5.05
C GLN A 75 25.92 -4.94 3.95
N PRO A 76 26.99 -5.79 3.92
CA PRO A 76 27.97 -5.74 2.84
C PRO A 76 27.37 -6.12 1.48
N ILE A 77 26.46 -7.09 1.44
CA ILE A 77 25.78 -7.54 0.20
C ILE A 77 24.91 -6.41 -0.38
N LEU A 78 24.14 -5.71 0.46
CA LEU A 78 23.31 -4.59 0.02
C LEU A 78 24.13 -3.39 -0.48
N LYS A 79 25.36 -3.21 0.01
CA LYS A 79 26.27 -2.17 -0.52
C LYS A 79 26.75 -2.51 -1.94
N GLU A 80 26.97 -3.79 -2.23
CA GLU A 80 27.41 -4.26 -3.55
C GLU A 80 26.27 -4.22 -4.57
N ILE A 81 25.07 -4.70 -4.19
CA ILE A 81 23.88 -4.70 -5.07
C ILE A 81 23.38 -3.28 -5.36
N GLY A 82 23.56 -2.36 -4.41
CA GLY A 82 23.07 -0.99 -4.52
C GLY A 82 21.59 -0.86 -4.16
N ARG A 83 20.93 0.16 -4.70
CA ARG A 83 19.53 0.49 -4.40
C ARG A 83 18.73 0.59 -5.69
N GLY A 84 17.49 0.12 -5.64
CA GLY A 84 16.49 0.39 -6.67
C GLY A 84 15.67 1.66 -6.38
N PRO A 85 14.69 1.98 -7.25
CA PRO A 85 14.38 1.31 -8.52
C PRO A 85 15.39 1.67 -9.62
N THR A 86 15.53 0.79 -10.63
CA THR A 86 16.32 1.09 -11.84
C THR A 86 15.53 1.98 -12.80
N ASN A 87 16.21 2.65 -13.74
CA ASN A 87 15.55 3.45 -14.78
C ASN A 87 14.55 2.64 -15.61
N THR A 88 14.85 1.36 -15.86
CA THR A 88 13.92 0.46 -16.56
C THR A 88 12.61 0.29 -15.81
N ILE A 89 12.65 0.11 -14.48
CA ILE A 89 11.44 0.00 -13.66
C ILE A 89 10.66 1.31 -13.64
N LEU A 90 11.37 2.45 -13.56
CA LEU A 90 10.73 3.76 -13.63
C LEU A 90 9.98 3.97 -14.95
N LEU A 91 10.63 3.69 -16.08
CA LEU A 91 10.05 3.83 -17.41
C LEU A 91 8.89 2.84 -17.65
N LEU A 92 9.02 1.60 -17.14
CA LEU A 92 7.96 0.61 -17.25
C LEU A 92 6.72 1.05 -16.48
N GLN A 93 6.90 1.53 -15.26
CA GLN A 93 5.79 2.00 -14.43
C GLN A 93 5.08 3.22 -15.06
N ASP A 94 5.85 4.19 -15.55
CA ASP A 94 5.29 5.37 -16.23
C ASP A 94 4.58 4.97 -17.54
N GLY A 95 5.14 4.00 -18.27
CA GLY A 95 4.56 3.43 -19.48
C GLY A 95 3.25 2.70 -19.23
N PHE A 96 3.13 1.95 -18.12
CA PHE A 96 1.88 1.32 -17.71
C PHE A 96 0.79 2.35 -17.43
N VAL A 97 1.10 3.41 -16.68
CA VAL A 97 0.12 4.48 -16.40
C VAL A 97 -0.28 5.21 -17.69
N MET A 98 0.68 5.55 -18.53
CA MET A 98 0.40 6.24 -19.80
C MET A 98 -0.50 5.38 -20.70
N THR A 99 -0.15 4.11 -20.87
CA THR A 99 -0.93 3.18 -21.69
C THR A 99 -2.30 2.92 -21.08
N TYR A 100 -2.40 2.88 -19.74
CA TYR A 100 -3.68 2.77 -19.03
C TYR A 100 -4.61 3.94 -19.34
N VAL A 101 -4.08 5.18 -19.25
CA VAL A 101 -4.86 6.39 -19.57
C VAL A 101 -5.30 6.35 -21.02
N LEU A 102 -4.41 6.03 -21.96
CA LEU A 102 -4.74 5.94 -23.38
C LEU A 102 -5.82 4.89 -23.67
N LEU A 103 -5.72 3.69 -23.09
CA LEU A 103 -6.72 2.64 -23.24
C LEU A 103 -8.05 3.03 -22.61
N THR A 104 -8.04 3.68 -21.45
CA THR A 104 -9.26 4.18 -20.79
C THR A 104 -10.00 5.18 -21.67
N LEU A 105 -9.27 6.15 -22.25
CA LEU A 105 -9.85 7.14 -23.16
C LEU A 105 -10.34 6.50 -24.46
N ALA A 106 -9.54 5.61 -25.06
CA ALA A 106 -9.90 4.92 -26.28
C ALA A 106 -11.13 4.01 -26.08
N ALA A 107 -11.20 3.26 -24.97
CA ALA A 107 -12.35 2.44 -24.61
C ALA A 107 -13.63 3.27 -24.52
N THR A 108 -13.51 4.45 -23.91
CA THR A 108 -14.61 5.39 -23.69
C THR A 108 -15.09 6.02 -25.00
N LEU A 109 -14.18 6.50 -25.85
CA LEU A 109 -14.50 7.15 -27.13
C LEU A 109 -15.03 6.17 -28.18
N THR A 110 -14.52 4.94 -28.20
CA THR A 110 -14.91 3.90 -29.17
C THR A 110 -15.99 2.98 -28.65
N HIS A 111 -16.39 3.14 -27.39
CA HIS A 111 -17.32 2.26 -26.70
C HIS A 111 -16.86 0.78 -26.74
N SER A 112 -15.54 0.55 -26.65
CA SER A 112 -14.94 -0.79 -26.75
C SER A 112 -14.73 -1.43 -25.38
N TYR A 113 -15.45 -2.52 -25.11
CA TYR A 113 -15.25 -3.32 -23.90
C TYR A 113 -13.91 -4.03 -23.88
N THR A 114 -13.40 -4.47 -25.04
CA THR A 114 -12.07 -5.10 -25.12
C THR A 114 -10.98 -4.15 -24.64
N LEU A 115 -11.02 -2.89 -25.08
CA LEU A 115 -10.07 -1.87 -24.60
C LEU A 115 -10.26 -1.57 -23.11
N ALA A 116 -11.50 -1.61 -22.62
CA ALA A 116 -11.80 -1.45 -21.20
C ALA A 116 -11.21 -2.59 -20.34
N VAL A 117 -11.31 -3.86 -20.78
CA VAL A 117 -10.66 -5.00 -20.10
C VAL A 117 -9.15 -4.80 -20.05
N LEU A 118 -8.54 -4.44 -21.19
CA LEU A 118 -7.09 -4.20 -21.26
C LEU A 118 -6.67 -3.04 -20.35
N ALA A 119 -7.48 -1.99 -20.25
CA ALA A 119 -7.25 -0.90 -19.31
C ALA A 119 -7.32 -1.38 -17.85
N GLY A 120 -8.31 -2.21 -17.49
CA GLY A 120 -8.44 -2.78 -16.15
C GLY A 120 -7.23 -3.63 -15.75
N LEU A 121 -6.82 -4.56 -16.61
CA LEU A 121 -5.61 -5.38 -16.44
C LEU A 121 -4.37 -4.52 -16.23
N LEU A 122 -4.22 -3.46 -17.02
CA LEU A 122 -3.07 -2.58 -16.93
C LEU A 122 -3.10 -1.69 -15.69
N LEU A 123 -4.29 -1.31 -15.21
CA LEU A 123 -4.46 -0.66 -13.91
C LEU A 123 -4.03 -1.59 -12.77
N CYS A 124 -4.33 -2.89 -12.86
CA CYS A 124 -3.86 -3.89 -11.90
C CYS A 124 -2.33 -3.96 -11.86
N LEU A 125 -1.68 -4.07 -13.01
CA LEU A 125 -0.21 -4.06 -13.10
C LEU A 125 0.39 -2.75 -12.59
N THR A 126 -0.25 -1.62 -12.89
CA THR A 126 0.12 -0.30 -12.37
C THR A 126 0.05 -0.27 -10.85
N MET A 127 -1.05 -0.74 -10.25
CA MET A 127 -1.27 -0.79 -8.81
C MET A 127 -0.23 -1.68 -8.12
N ILE A 128 0.00 -2.89 -8.65
CA ILE A 128 1.02 -3.81 -8.13
C ILE A 128 2.41 -3.17 -8.26
N GLY A 129 2.75 -2.53 -9.37
CA GLY A 129 4.04 -1.85 -9.49
C GLY A 129 4.18 -0.69 -8.51
N ALA A 130 3.12 0.11 -8.33
CA ALA A 130 3.08 1.29 -7.48
C ALA A 130 3.31 0.96 -6.00
N HIS A 131 2.91 -0.23 -5.53
CA HIS A 131 3.14 -0.64 -4.14
C HIS A 131 4.63 -0.57 -3.76
N ASN A 132 5.53 -0.92 -4.69
CA ASN A 132 6.97 -0.93 -4.41
C ASN A 132 7.49 0.48 -4.09
N PHE A 133 6.82 1.51 -4.60
CA PHE A 133 7.17 2.91 -4.36
C PHE A 133 6.75 3.39 -2.97
N PHE A 134 5.94 2.62 -2.22
CA PHE A 134 5.65 2.87 -0.81
C PHE A 134 6.90 2.72 0.06
N HIS A 135 7.81 1.83 -0.33
CA HIS A 135 9.03 1.52 0.43
C HIS A 135 10.19 2.47 0.10
N GLN A 136 9.98 3.43 -0.80
CA GLN A 136 10.94 4.45 -1.16
C GLN A 136 10.69 5.73 -0.35
N ARG A 137 11.59 6.72 -0.49
CA ARG A 137 11.25 8.10 -0.13
C ARG A 137 9.96 8.50 -0.85
N ASP A 138 9.09 9.26 -0.18
CA ASP A 138 7.87 9.82 -0.76
C ASP A 138 8.15 10.35 -2.18
N ASN A 139 7.41 9.82 -3.15
CA ASN A 139 7.57 10.09 -4.57
C ASN A 139 6.21 10.00 -5.24
N PHE A 140 6.02 10.69 -6.36
CA PHE A 140 4.69 10.78 -6.97
C PHE A 140 4.18 9.45 -7.54
N ARG A 141 5.06 8.48 -7.85
CA ARG A 141 4.67 7.18 -8.44
C ARG A 141 3.93 6.29 -7.45
N MET A 142 4.06 6.55 -6.14
CA MET A 142 3.22 5.88 -5.14
C MET A 142 1.73 6.14 -5.39
N TYR A 143 1.38 7.32 -5.90
CA TYR A 143 -0.01 7.71 -6.15
C TYR A 143 -0.60 7.07 -7.40
N TYR A 144 0.18 6.35 -8.20
CA TYR A 144 -0.37 5.51 -9.26
C TYR A 144 -1.27 4.40 -8.71
N PHE A 145 -1.05 4.01 -7.45
CA PHE A 145 -1.94 3.10 -6.73
C PHE A 145 -3.34 3.71 -6.51
N ASP A 146 -3.42 5.02 -6.27
CA ASP A 146 -4.67 5.77 -6.03
C ASP A 146 -5.46 6.05 -7.32
N LEU A 147 -4.99 5.59 -8.50
CA LEU A 147 -5.85 5.49 -9.70
C LEU A 147 -6.90 4.38 -9.54
N SER A 148 -6.66 3.42 -8.64
CA SER A 148 -7.67 2.44 -8.22
C SER A 148 -8.62 3.02 -7.16
N LEU A 149 -9.53 2.19 -6.64
CA LEU A 149 -10.34 2.59 -5.48
C LEU A 149 -9.64 2.35 -4.12
N LEU A 150 -8.42 1.81 -4.10
CA LEU A 150 -7.62 1.74 -2.87
C LEU A 150 -6.88 3.06 -2.61
N SER A 151 -6.24 3.18 -1.44
CA SER A 151 -5.46 4.37 -1.10
C SER A 151 -4.03 4.02 -0.73
N SER A 152 -3.05 4.71 -1.32
CA SER A 152 -1.64 4.53 -0.95
C SER A 152 -1.36 4.89 0.52
N TYR A 153 -2.10 5.86 1.07
CA TYR A 153 -1.97 6.24 2.48
C TYR A 153 -2.45 5.13 3.41
N ASP A 154 -3.67 4.61 3.18
CA ASP A 154 -4.24 3.55 4.01
C ASP A 154 -3.43 2.25 3.85
N TRP A 155 -2.96 1.93 2.63
CA TRP A 155 -2.12 0.75 2.40
C TRP A 155 -0.76 0.86 3.08
N ARG A 156 -0.17 2.06 3.21
CA ARG A 156 1.03 2.23 4.04
C ARG A 156 0.76 1.93 5.51
N ILE A 157 -0.48 2.10 5.99
CA ILE A 157 -0.84 1.76 7.37
C ILE A 157 -1.10 0.25 7.50
N THR A 158 -2.00 -0.32 6.71
CA THR A 158 -2.36 -1.75 6.84
C THR A 158 -1.21 -2.65 6.37
N HIS A 159 -0.69 -2.39 5.18
CA HIS A 159 0.30 -3.25 4.54
C HIS A 159 1.73 -2.88 4.98
N GLY A 160 2.04 -1.59 4.93
CA GLY A 160 3.35 -1.04 5.32
C GLY A 160 3.68 -1.24 6.79
N ILE A 161 2.83 -0.69 7.67
CA ILE A 161 3.08 -0.68 9.11
C ILE A 161 2.77 -2.02 9.77
N SER A 162 1.68 -2.69 9.37
CA SER A 162 1.28 -3.94 10.02
C SER A 162 1.79 -5.17 9.28
N HIS A 163 1.36 -5.41 8.03
CA HIS A 163 1.68 -6.65 7.32
C HIS A 163 3.20 -6.88 7.18
N HIS A 164 3.98 -5.92 6.68
CA HIS A 164 5.42 -6.15 6.49
C HIS A 164 6.22 -6.31 7.79
N VAL A 165 5.70 -5.84 8.92
CA VAL A 165 6.35 -5.98 10.23
C VAL A 165 6.01 -7.30 10.89
N TYR A 166 4.78 -7.78 10.70
CA TYR A 166 4.27 -8.98 11.34
C TYR A 166 3.68 -10.00 10.34
N PRO A 167 4.30 -10.22 9.17
CA PRO A 167 3.64 -10.88 8.05
C PRO A 167 3.27 -12.32 8.41
N ASN A 168 2.05 -12.73 8.08
CA ASN A 168 1.59 -14.10 8.33
C ASN A 168 1.60 -14.49 9.82
N THR A 169 1.37 -13.53 10.71
CA THR A 169 1.23 -13.78 12.15
C THR A 169 -0.12 -13.28 12.67
N ILE A 170 -0.47 -13.63 13.90
CA ILE A 170 -1.70 -13.13 14.55
C ILE A 170 -1.69 -11.61 14.82
N TYR A 171 -0.53 -10.95 14.70
CA TYR A 171 -0.39 -9.49 14.83
C TYR A 171 -0.55 -8.77 13.48
N ASP A 172 -0.69 -9.51 12.39
CA ASP A 172 -0.95 -8.97 11.06
C ASP A 172 -2.40 -8.48 10.96
N HIS A 173 -2.58 -7.16 10.87
CA HIS A 173 -3.89 -6.54 10.72
C HIS A 173 -4.60 -7.04 9.46
N GLU A 174 -3.87 -7.32 8.38
CA GLU A 174 -4.49 -7.77 7.13
C GLU A 174 -5.04 -9.20 7.25
N ILE A 175 -4.42 -10.06 8.07
CA ILE A 175 -5.01 -11.36 8.40
C ILE A 175 -6.30 -11.15 9.20
N ALA A 176 -6.26 -10.33 10.24
CA ALA A 176 -7.43 -10.11 11.10
C ALA A 176 -8.61 -9.47 10.35
N LEU A 177 -8.34 -8.55 9.41
CA LEU A 177 -9.36 -7.86 8.62
C LEU A 177 -10.07 -8.80 7.64
N LEU A 178 -9.35 -9.79 7.14
CA LEU A 178 -9.82 -10.68 6.07
C LEU A 178 -10.48 -11.97 6.61
N GLU A 179 -10.30 -12.29 7.90
CA GLU A 179 -11.02 -13.37 8.56
C GLU A 179 -12.49 -13.01 8.86
N PRO A 180 -13.42 -13.99 8.82
CA PRO A 180 -13.20 -15.42 8.58
C PRO A 180 -13.21 -15.81 7.09
N PHE A 181 -13.36 -14.86 6.17
CA PHE A 181 -13.51 -15.11 4.74
C PHE A 181 -12.22 -15.67 4.12
N PHE A 182 -11.08 -15.12 4.50
CA PHE A 182 -9.76 -15.62 4.13
C PHE A 182 -8.99 -16.02 5.38
N ARG A 183 -8.88 -17.34 5.61
CA ARG A 183 -7.97 -17.85 6.64
C ARG A 183 -6.63 -18.13 6.01
N PHE A 184 -5.69 -17.18 6.07
CA PHE A 184 -4.33 -17.39 5.55
C PHE A 184 -3.51 -18.31 6.46
N LEU A 185 -3.67 -18.17 7.79
CA LEU A 185 -2.89 -18.95 8.75
C LEU A 185 -3.17 -20.45 8.64
N PRO A 186 -2.14 -21.30 8.83
CA PRO A 186 -2.32 -22.74 8.87
C PRO A 186 -3.20 -23.11 10.07
N SER A 187 -4.22 -23.94 9.83
CA SER A 187 -5.08 -24.45 10.88
C SER A 187 -5.53 -25.87 10.55
N PRO A 188 -5.45 -26.82 11.50
CA PRO A 188 -5.98 -28.17 11.29
C PRO A 188 -7.50 -28.18 11.14
N TYR A 189 -8.18 -27.11 11.56
CA TYR A 189 -9.64 -26.96 11.52
C TYR A 189 -10.13 -26.13 10.32
N LYS A 190 -9.27 -25.86 9.33
CA LYS A 190 -9.67 -25.14 8.11
C LYS A 190 -10.52 -26.05 7.23
N SER A 191 -11.77 -25.66 6.98
CA SER A 191 -12.70 -26.43 6.13
C SER A 191 -12.19 -26.52 4.69
N LEU A 192 -12.67 -27.53 3.94
CA LEU A 192 -12.33 -27.68 2.52
C LEU A 192 -12.74 -26.45 1.69
N VAL A 193 -13.87 -25.80 2.04
CA VAL A 193 -14.33 -24.56 1.40
C VAL A 193 -13.32 -23.43 1.62
N LEU A 194 -12.81 -23.25 2.83
CA LEU A 194 -11.79 -22.23 3.10
C LEU A 194 -10.43 -22.57 2.50
N ARG A 195 -10.15 -23.85 2.25
CA ARG A 195 -8.85 -24.31 1.75
C ARG A 195 -8.75 -24.28 0.22
N TYR A 196 -9.84 -24.62 -0.48
CA TYR A 196 -9.87 -24.74 -1.93
C TYR A 196 -10.93 -23.85 -2.59
N GLY A 197 -12.05 -23.60 -1.90
CA GLY A 197 -13.08 -22.69 -2.41
C GLY A 197 -12.62 -21.23 -2.45
N SER A 198 -11.67 -20.85 -1.59
CA SER A 198 -11.13 -19.48 -1.55
C SER A 198 -10.56 -19.05 -2.89
N TRP A 199 -9.88 -19.94 -3.61
CA TRP A 199 -9.33 -19.64 -4.96
C TRP A 199 -10.40 -19.17 -5.95
N VAL A 200 -11.67 -19.52 -5.72
CA VAL A 200 -12.80 -19.14 -6.57
C VAL A 200 -13.51 -17.91 -6.01
N TYR A 201 -13.94 -17.93 -4.74
CA TYR A 201 -14.72 -16.82 -4.18
C TYR A 201 -13.87 -15.60 -3.81
N GLU A 202 -12.55 -15.71 -3.75
CA GLU A 202 -11.67 -14.56 -3.49
C GLU A 202 -11.78 -13.50 -4.57
N GLN A 203 -11.91 -13.91 -5.83
CA GLN A 203 -11.96 -12.99 -6.97
C GLN A 203 -13.14 -12.01 -6.88
N PRO A 204 -14.42 -12.48 -6.74
CA PRO A 204 -15.53 -11.56 -6.56
C PRO A 204 -15.50 -10.85 -5.19
N LEU A 205 -14.93 -11.46 -4.15
CA LEU A 205 -14.85 -10.83 -2.82
C LEU A 205 -13.88 -9.64 -2.80
N PHE A 206 -12.72 -9.76 -3.44
CA PHE A 206 -11.77 -8.65 -3.57
C PHE A 206 -12.36 -7.48 -4.38
N LEU A 207 -13.17 -7.77 -5.40
CA LEU A 207 -13.91 -6.74 -6.11
C LEU A 207 -14.89 -5.99 -5.18
N VAL A 208 -15.61 -6.72 -4.32
CA VAL A 208 -16.50 -6.11 -3.32
C VAL A 208 -15.68 -5.25 -2.34
N VAL A 209 -14.55 -5.75 -1.83
CA VAL A 209 -13.64 -5.00 -0.96
C VAL A 209 -13.17 -3.72 -1.64
N LEU A 210 -12.72 -3.78 -2.88
CA LEU A 210 -12.28 -2.61 -3.66
C LEU A 210 -13.37 -1.52 -3.73
N MET A 211 -14.61 -1.92 -4.05
CA MET A 211 -15.74 -1.00 -4.14
C MET A 211 -16.12 -0.43 -2.77
N LEU A 212 -16.10 -1.25 -1.72
CA LEU A 212 -16.36 -0.82 -0.34
C LEU A 212 -15.29 0.14 0.17
N GLU A 213 -14.02 -0.06 -0.18
CA GLU A 213 -12.93 0.84 0.19
C GLU A 213 -13.08 2.22 -0.48
N GLY A 214 -13.46 2.25 -1.75
CA GLY A 214 -13.80 3.49 -2.46
C GLY A 214 -14.99 4.22 -1.83
N LEU A 215 -16.07 3.49 -1.53
CA LEU A 215 -17.27 4.03 -0.89
C LEU A 215 -16.99 4.53 0.53
N LYS A 216 -16.28 3.74 1.35
CA LYS A 216 -15.86 4.09 2.70
C LYS A 216 -15.06 5.38 2.68
N ARG A 217 -14.12 5.55 1.74
CA ARG A 217 -13.34 6.77 1.61
C ARG A 217 -14.20 7.97 1.22
N LEU A 218 -15.11 7.83 0.26
CA LEU A 218 -16.03 8.90 -0.12
C LEU A 218 -16.92 9.34 1.05
N LEU A 219 -17.56 8.38 1.74
CA LEU A 219 -18.35 8.66 2.95
C LEU A 219 -17.48 9.23 4.08
N GLY A 220 -16.24 8.75 4.20
CA GLY A 220 -15.13 9.30 4.97
C GLY A 220 -15.05 10.81 4.88
N LEU A 221 -14.88 11.28 3.65
CA LEU A 221 -14.71 12.69 3.34
C LEU A 221 -16.00 13.49 3.53
N LEU A 222 -17.15 12.94 3.13
CA LEU A 222 -18.44 13.62 3.24
C LEU A 222 -18.91 13.80 4.68
N LEU A 223 -18.65 12.81 5.55
CA LEU A 223 -19.07 12.81 6.95
C LEU A 223 -18.00 13.41 7.90
N GLY A 224 -16.85 13.84 7.38
CA GLY A 224 -15.84 14.58 8.14
C GLY A 224 -14.92 13.75 9.06
N TRP A 225 -15.01 12.43 9.01
CA TRP A 225 -14.14 11.49 9.74
C TRP A 225 -12.89 11.06 8.94
N GLY A 226 -12.91 11.24 7.61
CA GLY A 226 -11.76 11.02 6.74
C GLY A 226 -10.90 12.28 6.58
N LYS A 227 -9.59 12.10 6.42
CA LYS A 227 -8.67 13.18 6.09
C LYS A 227 -8.61 13.36 4.58
N LEU A 228 -8.92 14.56 4.10
CA LEU A 228 -8.76 14.88 2.67
C LEU A 228 -7.29 14.90 2.26
N ARG A 229 -6.97 14.18 1.18
CA ARG A 229 -5.63 14.14 0.59
C ARG A 229 -5.71 14.37 -0.93
N PRO A 230 -4.74 15.07 -1.55
CA PRO A 230 -4.77 15.37 -2.98
C PRO A 230 -4.96 14.14 -3.87
N GLU A 231 -4.31 13.02 -3.53
CA GLU A 231 -4.40 11.76 -4.25
C GLU A 231 -5.81 11.15 -4.24
N ASN A 232 -6.67 11.51 -3.28
CA ASN A 232 -8.05 11.03 -3.25
C ASN A 232 -8.88 11.52 -4.44
N PHE A 233 -8.42 12.56 -5.15
CA PHE A 233 -9.09 13.09 -6.33
C PHE A 233 -8.76 12.34 -7.63
N LEU A 234 -7.76 11.44 -7.63
CA LEU A 234 -7.30 10.77 -8.85
C LEU A 234 -8.40 9.92 -9.54
N PRO A 235 -9.19 9.10 -8.84
CA PRO A 235 -10.29 8.36 -9.48
C PRO A 235 -11.39 9.28 -10.01
N PHE A 236 -11.64 10.40 -9.32
CA PHE A 236 -12.62 11.40 -9.76
C PHE A 236 -12.15 12.16 -11.00
N LEU A 237 -10.87 12.49 -11.07
CA LEU A 237 -10.27 13.14 -12.24
C LEU A 237 -10.38 12.23 -13.46
N GLN A 238 -10.09 10.94 -13.31
CA GLN A 238 -10.28 9.97 -14.37
C GLN A 238 -11.74 9.92 -14.85
N PHE A 239 -12.69 9.80 -13.92
CA PHE A 239 -14.12 9.80 -14.26
C PHE A 239 -14.54 11.08 -14.96
N LEU A 240 -14.08 12.24 -14.49
CA LEU A 240 -14.37 13.55 -15.09
C LEU A 240 -13.85 13.63 -16.52
N LEU A 241 -12.62 13.18 -16.79
CA LEU A 241 -12.06 13.14 -18.14
C LEU A 241 -12.91 12.28 -19.08
N MET A 242 -13.37 11.11 -18.60
CA MET A 242 -14.27 10.25 -19.38
C MET A 242 -15.65 10.90 -19.61
N ALA A 243 -16.19 11.58 -18.59
CA ALA A 243 -17.49 12.25 -18.69
C ALA A 243 -17.48 13.41 -19.69
N ILE A 244 -16.38 14.18 -19.76
CA ILE A 244 -16.22 15.28 -20.73
C ILE A 244 -16.13 14.75 -22.17
N LEU A 245 -15.52 13.58 -22.37
CA LEU A 245 -15.27 13.00 -23.68
C LEU A 245 -16.44 12.15 -24.22
N THR A 246 -17.50 11.97 -23.43
CA THR A 246 -18.66 11.16 -23.82
C THR A 246 -19.90 12.02 -23.99
N PRO A 247 -20.84 11.62 -24.87
CA PRO A 247 -22.10 12.33 -25.03
C PRO A 247 -23.02 12.19 -23.81
N SER A 248 -22.70 11.30 -22.86
CA SER A 248 -23.51 11.05 -21.67
C SER A 248 -22.64 10.58 -20.51
N ILE A 249 -22.86 11.18 -19.34
CA ILE A 249 -22.23 10.79 -18.08
C ILE A 249 -22.49 9.31 -17.73
N LEU A 250 -23.61 8.74 -18.18
CA LEU A 250 -23.92 7.32 -17.97
C LEU A 250 -22.97 6.41 -18.75
N VAL A 251 -22.47 6.85 -19.91
CA VAL A 251 -21.46 6.10 -20.68
C VAL A 251 -20.14 6.11 -19.91
N ALA A 252 -19.69 7.27 -19.43
CA ALA A 252 -18.49 7.36 -18.59
C ALA A 252 -18.60 6.49 -17.33
N LEU A 253 -19.74 6.54 -16.63
CA LEU A 253 -19.99 5.73 -15.43
C LEU A 253 -19.93 4.23 -15.74
N LYS A 254 -20.53 3.82 -16.85
CA LYS A 254 -20.52 2.43 -17.31
C LYS A 254 -19.11 1.92 -17.59
N TYR A 255 -18.30 2.68 -18.33
CA TYR A 255 -16.94 2.24 -18.68
C TYR A 255 -15.98 2.31 -17.49
N VAL A 256 -16.07 3.32 -16.62
CA VAL A 256 -15.19 3.39 -15.44
C VAL A 256 -15.49 2.22 -14.50
N THR A 257 -16.77 1.90 -14.31
CA THR A 257 -17.19 0.74 -13.51
C THR A 257 -16.67 -0.55 -14.12
N PHE A 258 -16.79 -0.71 -15.44
CA PHE A 258 -16.30 -1.90 -16.13
C PHE A 258 -14.78 -2.07 -16.02
N ILE A 259 -14.01 -0.99 -16.20
CA ILE A 259 -12.54 -0.97 -16.03
C ILE A 259 -12.15 -1.41 -14.62
N ILE A 260 -12.81 -0.85 -13.59
CA ILE A 260 -12.57 -1.19 -12.18
C ILE A 260 -12.92 -2.65 -11.88
N ILE A 261 -14.02 -3.18 -12.44
CA ILE A 261 -14.39 -4.60 -12.30
C ILE A 261 -13.32 -5.51 -12.92
N THR A 262 -12.80 -5.15 -14.09
CA THR A 262 -11.77 -5.92 -14.80
C THR A 262 -10.36 -5.79 -14.22
N LEU A 263 -10.17 -5.00 -13.16
CA LEU A 263 -8.88 -4.90 -12.47
C LEU A 263 -8.46 -6.25 -11.83
N TYR A 264 -9.44 -7.06 -11.43
CA TYR A 264 -9.21 -8.31 -10.67
C TYR A 264 -9.33 -9.59 -11.50
N TYR A 265 -9.49 -9.50 -12.82
CA TYR A 265 -9.59 -10.64 -13.75
C TYR A 265 -8.45 -10.59 -14.76
#